data_AF-A0A3B8UJM9-F1
#
_entry.id   AF-A0A3B8UJM9-F1
#
_cell.length_a   1.000
_cell.length_b   1.000
_cell.length_c   1.000
_cell.angle_alpha   90.00
_cell.angle_beta   90.00
_cell.angle_gamma   90.00
#
_symmetry.space_group_name_H-M   'P 1'
#
loop_
_entity.id
_entity.type
_entity.pdbx_description
1 polymer ?
#
loop_
_entity_poly.entity_id
_entity_poly.type
_entity_poly.pdbx_seq_one_letter_code
_entity_poly.pdbx_strand_id
1 'polypeptide(L)'
;MKKGLKGLKAVAFVVVAAIAALYYYIELPAINIHSPGFWKFIIFVMLIVTVEVWLMNHRKAAGGGRYRGNISAKEFFSDFKTQAGSVLFKTAFVCTVILVVLYVAGNILSSPVINASKYQQLLKVETRNFTDDIKEVSYDKIPLLDKDSASIIGTRVMGTMVDMVSQYEVDDMYSQINYKEKPVRVTPLRYGNLIKWFTNHKNGIPAYIRIDMTTQEAECVRLTEGIKYSKSDHFSRYIYRHLRF
;
A
#
# COMPACT_ATOMS: atom_id res chain seq x y z
N MET A 1 -28.33 -9.62 -35.29
CA MET A 1 -28.28 -8.95 -33.97
C MET A 1 -27.55 -9.71 -32.84
N LYS A 2 -27.40 -11.04 -32.85
CA LYS A 2 -26.74 -11.80 -31.74
C LYS A 2 -25.22 -11.57 -31.59
N LYS A 3 -24.49 -11.22 -32.65
CA LYS A 3 -23.03 -10.94 -32.60
C LYS A 3 -22.67 -9.68 -31.80
N GLY A 4 -23.46 -8.60 -31.91
CA GLY A 4 -23.22 -7.35 -31.18
C GLY A 4 -23.41 -7.47 -29.66
N LEU A 5 -24.38 -8.28 -29.21
CA LEU A 5 -24.60 -8.49 -27.77
C LEU A 5 -23.48 -9.31 -27.12
N LYS A 6 -22.91 -10.30 -27.83
CA LYS A 6 -21.75 -11.06 -27.34
C LYS A 6 -20.48 -10.20 -27.25
N GLY A 7 -20.27 -9.30 -28.21
CA GLY A 7 -19.16 -8.33 -28.17
C GLY A 7 -19.26 -7.38 -26.97
N LEU A 8 -20.45 -6.88 -26.66
CA LEU A 8 -20.66 -6.00 -25.50
C LEU A 8 -20.36 -6.71 -24.16
N LYS A 9 -20.69 -8.01 -24.03
CA LYS A 9 -20.35 -8.78 -22.82
C LYS A 9 -18.84 -8.96 -22.65
N ALA A 10 -18.13 -9.22 -23.75
CA ALA A 10 -16.68 -9.38 -23.73
C ALA A 10 -15.98 -8.07 -23.34
N VAL A 11 -16.44 -6.93 -23.86
CA VAL A 11 -15.90 -5.61 -23.51
C VAL A 11 -16.13 -5.32 -22.02
N ALA A 12 -17.34 -5.56 -21.51
CA ALA A 12 -17.66 -5.31 -20.12
C ALA A 12 -16.80 -6.16 -19.16
N PHE A 13 -16.62 -7.45 -19.46
CA PHE A 13 -15.71 -8.32 -18.70
C PHE A 13 -14.25 -7.82 -18.72
N VAL A 14 -13.75 -7.37 -19.87
CA VAL A 14 -12.39 -6.80 -19.98
C VAL A 14 -12.25 -5.53 -19.15
N VAL A 15 -13.28 -4.68 -19.11
CA VAL A 15 -13.28 -3.48 -18.25
C VAL A 15 -13.22 -3.86 -16.77
N VAL A 16 -13.99 -4.85 -16.31
CA VAL A 16 -13.92 -5.32 -14.91
C VAL A 16 -12.55 -5.91 -14.60
N ALA A 17 -11.99 -6.73 -15.48
CA ALA A 17 -10.65 -7.28 -15.32
C ALA A 17 -9.58 -6.17 -15.25
N ALA A 18 -9.70 -5.13 -16.08
CA ALA A 18 -8.80 -3.99 -16.06
C ALA A 18 -8.91 -3.17 -14.76
N ILE A 19 -10.13 -2.93 -14.26
CA ILE A 19 -10.35 -2.24 -12.98
C ILE A 19 -9.80 -3.06 -11.82
N ALA A 20 -10.03 -4.38 -11.80
CA ALA A 20 -9.50 -5.27 -10.77
C ALA A 20 -7.97 -5.30 -10.81
N ALA A 21 -7.36 -5.37 -11.99
CA ALA A 21 -5.91 -5.33 -12.16
C ALA A 21 -5.32 -3.98 -11.72
N LEU A 22 -5.99 -2.87 -12.03
CA LEU A 22 -5.56 -1.53 -11.61
C LEU A 22 -5.64 -1.37 -10.09
N TYR A 23 -6.75 -1.80 -9.48
CA TYR A 23 -6.89 -1.80 -8.02
C TYR A 23 -5.80 -2.64 -7.38
N TYR A 24 -5.57 -3.86 -7.87
CA TYR A 24 -4.54 -4.75 -7.35
C TYR A 24 -3.13 -4.14 -7.52
N TYR A 25 -2.88 -3.44 -8.62
CA TYR A 25 -1.60 -2.77 -8.86
C TYR A 25 -1.34 -1.61 -7.90
N ILE A 26 -2.40 -0.85 -7.53
CA ILE A 26 -2.31 0.32 -6.66
C ILE A 26 -2.23 -0.08 -5.18
N GLU A 27 -3.16 -0.92 -4.71
CA GLU A 27 -3.24 -1.27 -3.29
C GLU A 27 -2.39 -2.48 -2.90
N LEU A 28 -2.04 -3.36 -3.85
CA LEU A 28 -1.29 -4.59 -3.61
C LEU A 28 -1.79 -5.38 -2.39
N PRO A 29 -3.10 -5.71 -2.33
CA PRO A 29 -3.64 -6.44 -1.20
C PRO A 29 -2.90 -7.78 -1.07
N ALA A 30 -2.39 -8.06 0.15
CA ALA A 30 -1.73 -9.31 0.43
C ALA A 30 -2.69 -10.48 0.19
N ILE A 31 -2.25 -11.52 -0.51
CA ILE A 31 -3.06 -12.74 -0.72
C ILE A 31 -3.04 -13.53 0.58
N ASN A 32 -3.87 -13.11 1.52
CA ASN A 32 -4.01 -13.71 2.84
C ASN A 32 -5.44 -13.53 3.33
N ILE A 33 -6.08 -14.61 3.75
CA ILE A 33 -7.45 -14.64 4.28
C ILE A 33 -7.57 -13.81 5.57
N HIS A 34 -6.48 -13.60 6.30
CA HIS A 34 -6.46 -12.75 7.49
C HIS A 34 -6.24 -11.26 7.16
N SER A 35 -5.89 -10.91 5.92
CA SER A 35 -5.66 -9.52 5.54
C SER A 35 -6.99 -8.81 5.26
N PRO A 36 -7.29 -7.69 5.95
CA PRO A 36 -8.47 -6.89 5.64
C PRO A 36 -8.46 -6.35 4.20
N GLY A 37 -7.28 -6.04 3.66
CA GLY A 37 -7.13 -5.55 2.29
C GLY A 37 -7.59 -6.57 1.24
N PHE A 38 -7.31 -7.86 1.47
CA PHE A 38 -7.75 -8.93 0.58
C PHE A 38 -9.27 -9.05 0.49
N TRP A 39 -9.95 -8.98 1.63
CA TRP A 39 -11.41 -9.02 1.69
C TRP A 39 -12.05 -7.80 1.03
N LYS A 40 -11.52 -6.60 1.29
CA LYS A 40 -11.98 -5.37 0.63
C LYS A 40 -11.84 -5.47 -0.89
N PHE A 41 -10.72 -6.00 -1.37
CA PHE A 41 -10.50 -6.23 -2.80
C PHE A 41 -11.53 -7.20 -3.41
N ILE A 42 -11.73 -8.37 -2.81
CA ILE A 42 -12.70 -9.36 -3.32
C ILE A 42 -14.12 -8.79 -3.31
N ILE A 43 -14.53 -8.13 -2.21
CA ILE A 43 -15.85 -7.51 -2.09
C ILE A 43 -16.04 -6.43 -3.16
N PHE A 44 -15.03 -5.59 -3.38
CA PHE A 44 -15.06 -4.54 -4.40
C PHE A 44 -15.22 -5.12 -5.82
N VAL A 45 -14.45 -6.14 -6.18
CA VAL A 45 -14.58 -6.81 -7.48
C VAL A 45 -15.97 -7.45 -7.63
N MET A 46 -16.47 -8.11 -6.58
CA MET A 46 -17.79 -8.74 -6.60
C MET A 46 -18.94 -7.73 -6.69
N LEU A 47 -18.81 -6.54 -6.10
CA LEU A 47 -19.75 -5.44 -6.26
C LEU A 47 -19.80 -4.97 -7.71
N ILE A 48 -18.64 -4.78 -8.36
CA ILE A 48 -18.56 -4.39 -9.77
C ILE A 48 -19.23 -5.45 -10.65
N VAL A 49 -18.92 -6.74 -10.44
CA VAL A 49 -19.54 -7.85 -11.17
C VAL A 49 -21.07 -7.85 -10.99
N THR A 50 -21.55 -7.62 -9.77
CA THR A 50 -22.99 -7.56 -9.48
C THR A 50 -23.68 -6.40 -10.21
N VAL A 51 -23.05 -5.22 -10.22
CA VAL A 51 -23.54 -4.04 -10.96
C VAL A 51 -23.51 -4.27 -12.47
N GLU A 52 -22.47 -4.90 -13.00
CA GLU A 52 -22.35 -5.24 -14.42
C GLU A 52 -23.47 -6.20 -14.85
N VAL A 53 -23.65 -7.30 -14.10
CA VAL A 53 -24.73 -8.28 -14.34
C VAL A 53 -26.09 -7.60 -14.26
N TRP A 54 -26.29 -6.66 -13.34
CA TRP A 54 -27.51 -5.85 -13.27
C TRP A 54 -27.70 -5.01 -14.53
N LEU A 55 -26.74 -4.15 -14.89
CA LEU A 55 -26.82 -3.26 -16.07
C LEU A 55 -27.09 -4.01 -17.38
N MET A 56 -26.45 -5.17 -17.56
CA MET A 56 -26.59 -5.96 -18.79
C MET A 56 -27.98 -6.59 -18.92
N ASN A 57 -28.50 -7.10 -17.80
CA ASN A 57 -29.76 -7.84 -17.77
C ASN A 57 -30.97 -6.98 -17.41
N HIS A 58 -30.76 -5.76 -16.91
CA HIS A 58 -31.82 -4.80 -16.64
C HIS A 58 -32.46 -4.38 -17.95
N ARG A 59 -33.79 -4.41 -17.96
CA ARG A 59 -34.60 -4.03 -19.11
C ARG A 59 -34.48 -2.53 -19.30
N LYS A 60 -33.73 -2.10 -20.33
CA LYS A 60 -33.80 -0.71 -20.80
C LYS A 60 -35.26 -0.43 -21.10
N ALA A 61 -35.88 0.54 -20.45
CA ALA A 61 -37.19 1.01 -20.88
C ALA A 61 -37.05 1.54 -22.30
N ALA A 62 -37.43 0.70 -23.26
CA ALA A 62 -37.52 1.09 -24.65
C ALA A 62 -38.68 2.10 -24.74
N GLY A 63 -38.34 3.37 -24.96
CA GLY A 63 -39.29 4.47 -25.09
C GLY A 63 -39.67 5.07 -23.73
N GLY A 64 -39.42 6.36 -23.56
CA GLY A 64 -39.63 7.14 -22.33
C GLY A 64 -41.09 7.33 -21.91
N GLY A 65 -41.87 6.24 -21.83
CA GLY A 65 -43.31 6.27 -21.57
C GLY A 65 -43.81 5.41 -20.42
N ARG A 66 -42.95 4.68 -19.68
CA ARG A 66 -43.41 3.76 -18.61
C ARG A 66 -42.92 4.06 -17.20
N TYR A 67 -42.02 5.01 -17.00
CA TYR A 67 -41.69 5.54 -15.66
C TYR A 67 -42.53 6.79 -15.37
N ARG A 68 -43.85 6.71 -15.56
CA ARG A 68 -44.81 7.78 -15.25
C ARG A 68 -45.62 7.35 -14.03
N GLY A 69 -45.00 7.44 -12.85
CA GLY A 69 -45.59 7.07 -11.56
C GLY A 69 -44.53 6.87 -10.47
N ASN A 70 -44.92 6.92 -9.19
CA ASN A 70 -44.07 6.57 -8.05
C ASN A 70 -43.70 5.09 -8.09
N ILE A 71 -42.64 4.77 -8.83
CA ILE A 71 -42.10 3.41 -8.88
C ILE A 71 -41.25 3.21 -7.63
N SER A 72 -41.56 2.14 -6.89
CA SER A 72 -40.77 1.78 -5.71
C SER A 72 -39.36 1.35 -6.16
N ALA A 73 -38.33 1.67 -5.36
CA ALA A 73 -36.96 1.26 -5.65
C ALA A 73 -36.84 -0.25 -5.94
N LYS A 74 -37.68 -1.07 -5.27
CA LYS A 74 -37.74 -2.51 -5.44
C LYS A 74 -38.17 -2.94 -6.85
N GLU A 75 -39.12 -2.24 -7.46
CA GLU A 75 -39.60 -2.54 -8.82
C GLU A 75 -38.57 -2.15 -9.89
N PHE A 76 -37.84 -1.06 -9.64
CA PHE A 76 -36.74 -0.64 -10.52
C PHE A 76 -35.58 -1.65 -10.53
N PHE A 77 -35.14 -2.10 -9.36
CA PHE A 77 -34.03 -3.07 -9.26
C PHE A 77 -34.41 -4.49 -9.73
N SER A 78 -35.70 -4.82 -9.83
CA SER A 78 -36.18 -6.16 -10.19
C SER A 78 -36.68 -6.33 -11.63
N ASP A 79 -36.63 -5.29 -12.47
CA ASP A 79 -37.06 -5.36 -13.87
C ASP A 79 -35.96 -5.93 -14.80
N PHE A 80 -36.01 -7.24 -15.05
CA PHE A 80 -35.03 -7.95 -15.88
C PHE A 80 -35.58 -8.33 -17.26
N LYS A 81 -34.72 -8.27 -18.29
CA LYS A 81 -35.03 -8.68 -19.67
C LYS A 81 -35.38 -10.16 -19.79
N THR A 82 -34.79 -11.01 -18.95
CA THR A 82 -34.91 -12.47 -19.01
C THR A 82 -34.93 -13.08 -17.62
N GLN A 83 -35.61 -14.22 -17.46
CA GLN A 83 -35.62 -15.00 -16.21
C GLN A 83 -34.20 -15.43 -15.80
N ALA A 84 -33.38 -15.88 -16.75
CA ALA A 84 -31.98 -16.24 -16.50
C ALA A 84 -31.15 -15.06 -15.97
N GLY A 85 -31.35 -13.84 -16.48
CA GLY A 85 -30.67 -12.65 -15.99
C GLY A 85 -31.04 -12.28 -14.55
N SER A 86 -32.30 -12.52 -14.14
CA SER A 86 -32.74 -12.33 -12.76
C SER A 86 -32.08 -13.34 -11.81
N VAL A 87 -31.99 -14.61 -12.21
CA VAL A 87 -31.33 -15.65 -11.42
C VAL A 87 -29.84 -15.34 -11.23
N LEU A 88 -29.15 -14.92 -12.29
CA LEU A 88 -27.72 -14.55 -12.24
C LEU A 88 -27.46 -13.34 -11.33
N PHE A 89 -28.29 -12.30 -11.41
CA PHE A 89 -28.16 -11.15 -10.51
C PHE A 89 -28.41 -11.55 -9.05
N LYS A 90 -29.46 -12.33 -8.78
CA LYS A 90 -29.76 -12.80 -7.41
C LYS A 90 -28.62 -13.64 -6.83
N THR A 91 -28.03 -14.53 -7.62
CA THR A 91 -26.87 -15.33 -7.17
C THR A 91 -25.65 -14.44 -6.91
N ALA A 92 -25.28 -13.56 -7.84
CA ALA A 92 -24.15 -12.64 -7.63
C ALA A 92 -24.34 -11.72 -6.42
N PHE A 93 -25.57 -11.22 -6.22
CA PHE A 93 -25.93 -10.39 -5.07
C PHE A 93 -25.83 -11.18 -3.76
N VAL A 94 -26.40 -12.39 -3.69
CA VAL A 94 -26.31 -13.26 -2.51
C VAL A 94 -24.86 -13.60 -2.19
N CYS A 95 -24.04 -13.96 -3.19
CA CYS A 95 -22.61 -14.20 -2.99
C CYS A 95 -21.89 -12.97 -2.42
N THR A 96 -22.17 -11.78 -2.95
CA THR A 96 -21.57 -10.52 -2.45
C THR A 96 -21.98 -10.25 -1.01
N VAL A 97 -23.26 -10.43 -0.66
CA VAL A 97 -23.76 -10.27 0.71
C VAL A 97 -23.09 -11.27 1.65
N ILE A 98 -22.95 -12.55 1.26
CA ILE A 98 -22.26 -13.56 2.05
C ILE A 98 -20.81 -13.13 2.33
N LEU A 99 -20.09 -12.64 1.33
CA LEU A 99 -18.71 -12.17 1.49
C LEU A 99 -18.62 -11.00 2.49
N VAL A 100 -19.55 -10.04 2.41
CA VAL A 100 -19.62 -8.92 3.35
C VAL A 100 -19.92 -9.42 4.77
N VAL A 101 -20.87 -10.34 4.93
CA VAL A 101 -21.20 -10.93 6.24
C VAL A 101 -20.01 -11.68 6.82
N LEU A 102 -19.30 -12.48 6.03
CA LEU A 102 -18.09 -13.19 6.47
C LEU A 102 -16.99 -12.21 6.90
N TYR A 103 -16.77 -11.14 6.13
CA TYR A 103 -15.81 -10.11 6.50
C TYR A 103 -16.17 -9.41 7.82
N VAL A 104 -17.43 -9.02 8.00
CA VAL A 104 -17.89 -8.35 9.23
C VAL A 104 -17.81 -9.31 10.42
N ALA A 105 -18.29 -10.55 10.27
CA ALA A 105 -18.21 -11.57 11.30
C ALA A 105 -16.76 -11.87 11.70
N GLY A 106 -15.86 -11.99 10.72
CA GLY A 106 -14.43 -12.17 10.95
C GLY A 106 -13.81 -11.01 11.73
N ASN A 107 -14.12 -9.76 11.36
CA ASN A 107 -13.62 -8.59 12.09
C ASN A 107 -14.13 -8.53 13.54
N ILE A 108 -15.40 -8.87 13.77
CA ILE A 108 -15.97 -8.91 15.12
C ILE A 108 -15.29 -10.01 15.94
N LEU A 109 -15.22 -11.23 15.40
CA LEU A 109 -14.59 -12.36 16.08
C LEU A 109 -13.11 -12.17 16.34
N SER A 110 -12.40 -11.45 15.46
CA SER A 110 -10.98 -11.09 15.63
C SER A 110 -10.77 -9.78 16.39
N SER A 111 -11.83 -9.12 16.86
CA SER A 111 -11.73 -7.84 17.55
C SER A 111 -10.92 -7.96 18.85
N PRO A 112 -10.06 -6.97 19.17
CA PRO A 112 -9.40 -6.88 20.47
C PRO A 112 -10.37 -6.90 21.65
N VAL A 113 -11.63 -6.46 21.44
CA VAL A 113 -12.67 -6.46 22.47
C VAL A 113 -13.09 -7.88 22.83
N ILE A 114 -13.21 -8.79 21.85
CA ILE A 114 -13.67 -10.17 22.07
C ILE A 114 -12.51 -11.09 22.45
N ASN A 115 -11.33 -10.91 21.84
CA ASN A 115 -10.14 -11.74 22.07
C ASN A 115 -9.12 -11.10 23.03
N ALA A 116 -9.52 -10.17 23.89
CA ALA A 116 -8.62 -9.43 24.78
C ALA A 116 -7.66 -10.34 25.58
N SER A 117 -8.18 -11.46 26.11
CA SER A 117 -7.39 -12.44 26.86
C SER A 117 -6.26 -13.05 26.01
N LYS A 118 -6.54 -13.41 24.74
CA LYS A 118 -5.52 -13.97 23.83
C LYS A 118 -4.45 -12.94 23.50
N TYR A 119 -4.83 -11.68 23.28
CA TYR A 119 -3.88 -10.60 23.02
C TYR A 119 -3.02 -10.29 24.25
N GLN A 120 -3.60 -10.28 25.45
CA GLN A 120 -2.87 -10.04 26.70
C GLN A 120 -1.83 -11.14 26.95
N GLN A 121 -2.15 -12.39 26.66
CA GLN A 121 -1.23 -13.53 26.83
C GLN A 121 -0.01 -13.49 25.88
N LEU A 122 -0.03 -12.69 24.80
CA LEU A 122 1.15 -12.50 23.95
C LEU A 122 2.27 -11.75 24.69
N LEU A 123 1.93 -10.97 25.70
CA LEU A 123 2.88 -10.24 26.54
C LEU A 123 3.05 -10.99 27.86
N LYS A 124 4.14 -11.75 27.98
CA LYS A 124 4.54 -12.32 29.27
C LYS A 124 5.20 -11.23 30.09
N VAL A 125 4.53 -10.83 31.16
CA VAL A 125 5.09 -9.88 32.13
C VAL A 125 6.13 -10.64 32.95
N GLU A 126 7.40 -10.32 32.74
CA GLU A 126 8.51 -10.84 33.53
C GLU A 126 8.99 -9.74 34.48
N THR A 127 9.04 -10.04 35.77
CA THR A 127 9.66 -9.16 36.77
C THR A 127 11.16 -9.36 36.73
N ARG A 128 11.92 -8.31 36.41
CA ARG A 128 13.38 -8.32 36.37
C ARG A 128 13.95 -7.18 37.20
N ASN A 129 15.21 -7.32 37.62
CA ASN A 129 15.93 -6.27 38.33
C ASN A 129 16.54 -5.29 37.33
N PHE A 130 16.18 -4.02 37.46
CA PHE A 130 16.70 -2.94 36.60
C PHE A 130 18.22 -2.86 36.61
N THR A 131 18.86 -3.07 37.76
CA THR A 131 20.32 -3.03 37.93
C THR A 131 21.06 -4.11 37.13
N ASP A 132 20.43 -5.27 36.93
CA ASP A 132 21.05 -6.39 36.20
C ASP A 132 20.87 -6.23 34.68
N ASP A 133 19.74 -5.66 34.25
CA ASP A 133 19.36 -5.50 32.84
C ASP A 133 19.91 -4.21 32.19
N ILE A 134 20.04 -3.12 32.96
CA ILE A 134 20.48 -1.81 32.46
C ILE A 134 21.93 -1.58 32.89
N LYS A 135 22.85 -1.94 32.00
CA LYS A 135 24.28 -1.67 32.19
C LYS A 135 24.61 -0.21 31.92
N GLU A 136 25.55 0.32 32.70
CA GLU A 136 26.09 1.66 32.46
C GLU A 136 26.68 1.74 31.05
N VAL A 137 26.18 2.70 30.27
CA VAL A 137 26.57 2.90 28.88
C VAL A 137 27.71 3.92 28.83
N SER A 138 28.72 3.64 28.02
CA SER A 138 29.86 4.53 27.84
C SER A 138 29.46 5.84 27.13
N TYR A 139 30.13 6.95 27.47
CA TYR A 139 29.80 8.29 26.98
C TYR A 139 29.91 8.43 25.45
N ASP A 140 30.78 7.65 24.81
CA ASP A 140 30.95 7.55 23.35
C ASP A 140 29.78 6.86 22.63
N LYS A 141 28.78 6.40 23.38
CA LYS A 141 27.55 5.82 22.84
C LYS A 141 26.34 6.73 23.05
N ILE A 142 26.54 7.93 23.59
CA ILE A 142 25.49 8.93 23.81
C ILE A 142 25.28 9.73 22.51
N PRO A 143 24.10 9.64 21.87
CA PRO A 143 23.80 10.44 20.69
C PRO A 143 23.64 11.91 21.06
N LEU A 144 24.52 12.77 20.55
CA LEU A 144 24.46 14.23 20.75
C LEU A 144 23.79 14.95 19.58
N LEU A 145 23.61 14.26 18.45
CA LEU A 145 23.14 14.83 17.20
C LEU A 145 21.63 14.58 16.96
N ASP A 146 20.85 15.66 16.94
CA ASP A 146 19.44 15.62 16.55
C ASP A 146 19.28 15.49 15.01
N LYS A 147 18.03 15.29 14.57
CA LYS A 147 17.72 15.07 13.16
C LYS A 147 17.97 16.33 12.31
N ASP A 148 17.64 17.52 12.82
CA ASP A 148 17.71 18.76 12.05
C ASP A 148 19.18 19.18 11.87
N SER A 149 19.98 19.05 12.92
CA SER A 149 21.44 19.22 12.84
C SER A 149 22.08 18.24 11.85
N ALA A 150 21.66 16.96 11.87
CA ALA A 150 22.10 15.97 10.90
C ALA A 150 21.72 16.35 9.47
N SER A 151 20.54 16.96 9.27
CA SER A 151 20.09 17.46 7.97
C SER A 151 20.99 18.54 7.38
N ILE A 152 21.43 19.48 8.22
CA ILE A 152 22.37 20.54 7.82
C ILE A 152 23.74 19.94 7.46
N ILE A 153 24.26 19.02 8.28
CA ILE A 153 25.54 18.36 8.03
C ILE A 153 25.47 17.54 6.73
N GLY A 154 24.42 16.75 6.53
CA GLY A 154 24.26 15.94 5.33
C GLY A 154 24.10 16.80 4.07
N THR A 155 23.40 17.93 4.15
CA THR A 155 23.30 18.88 3.02
C THR A 155 24.67 19.49 2.67
N ARG A 156 25.47 19.84 3.68
CA ARG A 156 26.85 20.34 3.48
C ARG A 156 27.71 19.30 2.79
N VAL A 157 27.65 18.05 3.26
CA VAL A 157 28.40 16.91 2.70
C VAL A 157 27.92 16.59 1.28
N MET A 158 26.63 16.73 0.98
CA MET A 158 26.12 16.61 -0.38
C MET A 158 26.75 17.65 -1.31
N GLY A 159 26.86 18.90 -0.86
CA GLY A 159 27.47 19.99 -1.64
C GLY A 159 28.93 19.76 -2.04
N THR A 160 29.67 18.89 -1.35
CA THR A 160 31.06 18.56 -1.70
C THR A 160 31.16 17.50 -2.82
N MET A 161 30.05 16.83 -3.17
CA MET A 161 30.00 15.74 -4.15
C MET A 161 29.74 16.25 -5.56
N VAL A 162 30.75 16.82 -6.22
CA VAL A 162 30.64 17.49 -7.53
C VAL A 162 29.92 16.63 -8.59
N ASP A 163 30.14 15.33 -8.59
CA ASP A 163 29.57 14.38 -9.55
C ASP A 163 28.10 14.02 -9.28
N MET A 164 27.59 14.23 -8.06
CA MET A 164 26.25 13.79 -7.66
C MET A 164 25.27 14.93 -7.34
N VAL A 165 25.75 16.14 -7.01
CA VAL A 165 24.93 17.31 -6.62
C VAL A 165 23.88 17.69 -7.67
N SER A 166 24.19 17.51 -8.96
CA SER A 166 23.23 17.84 -10.02
C SER A 166 22.14 16.78 -10.19
N GLN A 167 22.43 15.51 -9.84
CA GLN A 167 21.54 14.37 -10.15
C GLN A 167 20.71 13.94 -8.94
N TYR A 168 21.25 14.10 -7.73
CA TYR A 168 20.67 13.59 -6.50
C TYR A 168 20.59 14.68 -5.43
N GLU A 169 19.70 14.46 -4.47
CA GLU A 169 19.49 15.27 -3.28
C GLU A 169 19.56 14.37 -2.05
N VAL A 170 19.67 14.94 -0.86
CA VAL A 170 19.63 14.17 0.39
C VAL A 170 18.18 13.89 0.76
N ASP A 171 17.89 12.67 1.21
CA ASP A 171 16.57 12.31 1.75
C ASP A 171 16.42 12.81 3.20
N ASP A 172 15.20 13.13 3.63
CA ASP A 172 14.89 13.59 4.99
C ASP A 172 14.74 12.44 6.00
N MET A 173 14.99 11.19 5.61
CA MET A 173 14.77 10.04 6.48
C MET A 173 15.63 10.04 7.75
N TYR A 174 16.93 10.37 7.65
CA TYR A 174 17.91 10.41 8.76
C TYR A 174 17.67 9.40 9.89
N SER A 175 17.55 8.12 9.52
CA SER A 175 17.26 7.04 10.46
C SER A 175 18.45 6.78 11.38
N GLN A 176 18.16 6.61 12.67
CA GLN A 176 19.16 6.24 13.66
C GLN A 176 19.32 4.72 13.71
N ILE A 177 20.56 4.26 13.58
CA ILE A 177 20.94 2.85 13.70
C ILE A 177 22.16 2.73 14.62
N ASN A 178 22.35 1.55 15.20
CA ASN A 178 23.62 1.20 15.85
C ASN A 178 24.52 0.52 14.81
N TYR A 179 25.65 1.14 14.49
CA TYR A 179 26.65 0.59 13.60
C TYR A 179 27.97 0.45 14.34
N LYS A 180 28.45 -0.78 14.49
CA LYS A 180 29.70 -1.10 15.22
C LYS A 180 29.73 -0.50 16.63
N GLU A 181 28.64 -0.68 17.38
CA GLU A 181 28.44 -0.14 18.73
C GLU A 181 28.34 1.38 18.84
N LYS A 182 28.35 2.11 17.73
CA LYS A 182 28.20 3.56 17.70
C LYS A 182 26.83 3.97 17.17
N PRO A 183 26.19 4.98 17.77
CA PRO A 183 24.97 5.56 17.23
C PRO A 183 25.31 6.36 15.96
N VAL A 184 24.74 5.97 14.83
CA VAL A 184 24.90 6.69 13.56
C VAL A 184 23.55 7.04 12.97
N ARG A 185 23.44 8.22 12.35
CA ARG A 185 22.31 8.57 11.48
C ARG A 185 22.68 8.28 10.05
N VAL A 186 21.78 7.60 9.35
CA VAL A 186 21.95 7.23 7.94
C VAL A 186 20.80 7.79 7.12
N THR A 187 21.15 8.40 5.99
CA THR A 187 20.15 8.84 5.01
C THR A 187 20.60 8.47 3.59
N PRO A 188 19.74 7.81 2.79
CA PRO A 188 20.04 7.59 1.38
C PRO A 188 19.97 8.91 0.61
N LEU A 189 20.60 8.96 -0.57
CA LEU A 189 20.27 10.01 -1.53
C LEU A 189 18.91 9.72 -2.20
N ARG A 190 18.31 10.74 -2.80
CA ARG A 190 17.09 10.66 -3.60
C ARG A 190 17.27 11.36 -4.93
N TYR A 191 16.51 10.96 -5.95
CA TYR A 191 16.52 11.67 -7.22
C TYR A 191 15.95 13.09 -7.02
N GLY A 192 16.62 14.11 -7.57
CA GLY A 192 16.17 15.49 -7.36
C GLY A 192 14.84 15.83 -8.04
N ASN A 193 14.48 15.15 -9.13
CA ASN A 193 13.17 15.25 -9.78
C ASN A 193 12.87 14.03 -10.65
N LEU A 194 11.68 14.01 -11.26
CA LEU A 194 11.21 12.91 -12.12
C LEU A 194 12.08 12.70 -13.36
N ILE A 195 12.62 13.77 -13.96
CA ILE A 195 13.50 13.69 -15.13
C ILE A 195 14.82 13.01 -14.74
N LYS A 196 15.42 13.43 -13.62
CA LYS A 196 16.64 12.83 -13.06
C LYS A 196 16.41 11.37 -12.64
N TRP A 197 15.22 11.02 -12.19
CA TRP A 197 14.83 9.63 -11.98
C TRP A 197 14.84 8.86 -13.30
N PHE A 198 14.18 9.36 -14.35
CA PHE A 198 14.11 8.67 -15.64
C PHE A 198 15.49 8.44 -16.28
N THR A 199 16.45 9.34 -16.10
CA THR A 199 17.81 9.19 -16.62
C THR A 199 18.66 8.24 -15.79
N ASN A 200 18.49 8.21 -14.46
CA ASN A 200 19.40 7.52 -13.55
C ASN A 200 18.83 6.23 -12.93
N HIS A 201 17.52 5.95 -13.08
CA HIS A 201 16.89 4.84 -12.37
C HIS A 201 17.59 3.52 -12.67
N LYS A 202 18.06 3.26 -13.90
CA LYS A 202 18.72 2.00 -14.28
C LYS A 202 19.89 1.64 -13.34
N ASN A 203 20.70 2.62 -12.97
CA ASN A 203 21.86 2.45 -12.10
C ASN A 203 21.48 2.48 -10.62
N GLY A 204 20.36 3.11 -10.27
CA GLY A 204 19.89 3.28 -8.90
C GLY A 204 20.55 4.46 -8.20
N ILE A 205 20.39 4.50 -6.88
CA ILE A 205 20.99 5.54 -6.04
C ILE A 205 22.40 5.09 -5.63
N PRO A 206 23.46 5.82 -6.01
CA PRO A 206 24.84 5.33 -5.93
C PRO A 206 25.48 5.48 -4.54
N ALA A 207 24.87 6.24 -3.62
CA ALA A 207 25.47 6.53 -2.34
C ALA A 207 24.43 6.84 -1.25
N TYR A 208 24.89 6.81 -0.01
CA TYR A 208 24.16 7.30 1.16
C TYR A 208 25.11 8.08 2.07
N ILE A 209 24.55 8.94 2.91
CA ILE A 209 25.30 9.71 3.90
C ILE A 209 25.17 9.01 5.25
N ARG A 210 26.31 8.81 5.92
CA ARG A 210 26.41 8.31 7.29
C ARG A 210 27.01 9.40 8.16
N ILE A 211 26.40 9.65 9.32
CA ILE A 211 26.84 10.65 10.28
C ILE A 211 26.96 9.99 11.64
N ASP A 212 28.15 10.04 12.23
CA ASP A 212 28.37 9.61 13.61
C ASP A 212 27.71 10.62 14.56
N MET A 213 26.83 10.15 15.43
CA MET A 213 26.06 11.02 16.32
C MET A 213 26.87 11.52 17.52
N THR A 214 28.06 10.97 17.74
CA THR A 214 28.95 11.32 18.85
C THR A 214 30.01 12.31 18.42
N THR A 215 30.64 12.08 17.26
CA THR A 215 31.70 12.95 16.72
C THR A 215 31.18 13.99 15.73
N GLN A 216 29.94 13.84 15.23
CA GLN A 216 29.36 14.66 14.15
C GLN A 216 30.10 14.54 12.81
N GLU A 217 31.01 13.57 12.69
CA GLU A 217 31.69 13.28 11.44
C GLU A 217 30.71 12.66 10.45
N ALA A 218 30.71 13.18 9.22
CA ALA A 218 29.83 12.75 8.17
C ALA A 218 30.61 12.32 6.94
N GLU A 219 30.21 11.17 6.39
CA GLU A 219 30.85 10.57 5.23
C GLU A 219 29.81 10.18 4.17
N CYS A 220 30.22 10.28 2.91
CA CYS A 220 29.49 9.74 1.79
C CYS A 220 29.95 8.32 1.50
N VAL A 221 29.10 7.34 1.79
CA VAL A 221 29.40 5.95 1.47
C VAL A 221 28.89 5.66 0.06
N ARG A 222 29.81 5.53 -0.89
CA ARG A 222 29.51 5.11 -2.27
C ARG A 222 29.33 3.61 -2.33
N LEU A 223 28.33 3.18 -3.08
CA LEU A 223 27.94 1.79 -3.27
C LEU A 223 28.44 1.28 -4.60
N THR A 224 28.94 0.05 -4.63
CA THR A 224 29.29 -0.65 -5.88
C THR A 224 28.04 -0.92 -6.72
N GLU A 225 26.95 -1.31 -6.06
CA GLU A 225 25.62 -1.46 -6.67
C GLU A 225 24.66 -0.44 -6.07
N GLY A 226 24.04 0.38 -6.92
CA GLY A 226 23.11 1.41 -6.46
C GLY A 226 21.84 0.82 -5.83
N ILE A 227 21.25 1.56 -4.89
CA ILE A 227 20.00 1.18 -4.23
C ILE A 227 18.89 1.17 -5.29
N LYS A 228 18.30 -0.02 -5.49
CA LYS A 228 17.26 -0.22 -6.50
C LYS A 228 15.83 0.05 -6.02
N TYR A 229 15.58 -0.12 -4.73
CA TYR A 229 14.26 0.09 -4.13
C TYR A 229 14.37 1.20 -3.09
N SER A 230 13.71 2.32 -3.36
CA SER A 230 13.74 3.49 -2.47
C SER A 230 12.37 4.16 -2.40
N LYS A 231 12.22 5.08 -1.44
CA LYS A 231 11.03 5.94 -1.34
C LYS A 231 10.95 6.99 -2.46
N SER A 232 12.08 7.26 -3.13
CA SER A 232 12.15 8.21 -4.25
C SER A 232 12.05 7.56 -5.63
N ASP A 233 12.07 6.22 -5.69
CA ASP A 233 11.85 5.46 -6.92
C ASP A 233 10.36 5.40 -7.27
N HIS A 234 10.04 5.23 -8.56
CA HIS A 234 8.66 5.22 -9.06
C HIS A 234 8.25 3.83 -9.60
N PHE A 235 6.94 3.61 -9.74
CA PHE A 235 6.35 2.40 -10.31
C PHE A 235 6.90 1.11 -9.68
N SER A 236 7.44 0.18 -10.48
CA SER A 236 7.94 -1.14 -10.03
C SER A 236 9.22 -1.10 -9.23
N ARG A 237 9.79 0.08 -8.96
CA ARG A 237 10.92 0.23 -8.04
C ARG A 237 10.56 0.95 -6.75
N TYR A 238 9.31 1.42 -6.66
CA TYR A 238 8.82 2.06 -5.45
C TYR A 238 8.83 1.05 -4.30
N ILE A 239 9.54 1.38 -3.22
CA ILE A 239 9.83 0.44 -2.13
C ILE A 239 8.57 -0.12 -1.48
N TYR A 240 7.54 0.72 -1.29
CA TYR A 240 6.29 0.32 -0.63
C TYR A 240 5.48 -0.72 -1.43
N ARG A 241 5.83 -0.96 -2.70
CA ARG A 241 5.23 -2.05 -3.49
C ARG A 241 5.85 -3.42 -3.21
N HIS A 242 7.04 -3.43 -2.62
CA HIS A 242 7.78 -4.65 -2.27
C HIS A 242 7.64 -4.97 -0.79
N LEU A 243 7.29 -3.98 0.02
CA LEU A 243 6.96 -4.15 1.44
C LEU A 243 5.49 -4.55 1.56
N ARG A 244 5.23 -5.84 1.78
CA ARG A 244 3.89 -6.33 2.12
C ARG A 244 3.76 -6.33 3.65
N PHE A 245 2.77 -5.59 4.16
CA PHE A 245 2.39 -5.57 5.57
C PHE A 245 1.05 -6.28 5.76
#